data_AF-A0A537IH61-F1
#
_entry.id   AF-A0A537IH61-F1
#
_cell.length_a   1.000
_cell.length_b   1.000
_cell.length_c   1.000
_cell.angle_alpha   90.00
_cell.angle_beta   90.00
_cell.angle_gamma   90.00
#
_symmetry.space_group_name_H-M   'P 1'
#
loop_
_entity.id
_entity.type
_entity.pdbx_description
1 polymer ?
#
loop_
_entity_poly.entity_id
_entity_poly.type
_entity_poly.pdbx_seq_one_letter_code
_entity_poly.pdbx_strand_id
1 'polypeptide(L)'
;MSRLLSLLMLLLLFSCNTDQLEDKVQTIELEYIPWACDCANWASPEDIDRYNDNKDDSLATLSIFVEPADPSLALPDTIGYINDRIRFIGQFYKAKGFPKGFKSSEKGTQARVFRYTKFEVLNSGYRERAR
;
A
#
# COMPACT_ATOMS: atom_id res chain seq x y z
N MET A 1 -37.91 9.57 -32.96
CA MET A 1 -36.61 9.88 -32.30
C MET A 1 -36.52 9.21 -30.92
N SER A 2 -36.71 7.89 -30.81
CA SER A 2 -36.82 7.21 -29.49
C SER A 2 -35.87 6.02 -29.29
N ARG A 3 -35.04 5.67 -30.28
CA ARG A 3 -34.12 4.51 -30.18
C ARG A 3 -32.65 4.90 -29.93
N LEU A 4 -32.29 6.18 -30.13
CA LEU A 4 -30.93 6.67 -29.88
C LEU A 4 -30.67 7.06 -28.42
N LEU A 5 -31.70 7.41 -27.63
CA LEU A 5 -31.51 7.70 -26.20
C LEU A 5 -31.23 6.44 -25.36
N SER A 6 -31.71 5.28 -25.78
CA SER A 6 -31.51 4.03 -25.04
C SER A 6 -30.07 3.50 -25.08
N LEU A 7 -29.29 3.84 -26.11
CA LEU A 7 -27.88 3.42 -26.22
C LEU A 7 -26.93 4.27 -25.37
N LEU A 8 -27.25 5.54 -25.10
CA LEU A 8 -26.40 6.40 -24.29
C LEU A 8 -26.45 6.06 -22.79
N MET A 9 -27.54 5.44 -22.31
CA MET A 9 -27.67 5.02 -20.91
C MET A 9 -26.86 3.76 -20.57
N LEU A 10 -26.55 2.91 -21.55
CA LEU A 10 -25.76 1.69 -21.32
C LEU A 10 -24.25 1.97 -21.17
N LEU A 11 -23.77 3.11 -21.67
CA LEU A 11 -22.35 3.48 -21.66
C LEU A 11 -21.88 4.14 -20.35
N LEU A 12 -22.80 4.48 -19.43
CA LEU A 12 -22.47 5.15 -18.16
C LEU A 12 -22.23 4.18 -16.98
N LEU A 13 -22.34 2.86 -17.18
CA LEU A 13 -22.27 1.88 -16.08
C LEU A 13 -20.92 1.17 -15.92
N PHE A 14 -19.92 1.48 -16.75
CA PHE A 14 -18.57 0.91 -16.63
C PHE A 14 -17.60 1.91 -15.99
N SER A 15 -17.97 2.51 -14.85
CA SER A 15 -16.96 3.06 -13.93
C SER A 15 -16.24 1.88 -13.30
N CYS A 16 -15.04 1.59 -13.80
CA CYS A 16 -14.12 0.63 -13.19
C CYS A 16 -13.70 1.17 -11.81
N ASN A 17 -14.45 0.82 -10.76
CA ASN A 17 -14.18 1.27 -9.39
C ASN A 17 -12.98 0.48 -8.83
N THR A 18 -11.75 0.97 -9.08
CA THR A 18 -10.52 0.46 -8.47
C THR A 18 -10.46 0.68 -6.95
N ASP A 19 -11.37 1.50 -6.42
CA ASP A 19 -11.44 1.93 -5.01
C ASP A 19 -12.22 0.97 -4.10
N GLN A 20 -12.61 -0.20 -4.58
CA GLN A 20 -13.33 -1.17 -3.74
C GLN A 20 -12.39 -1.88 -2.77
N LEU A 21 -12.71 -1.84 -1.48
CA LEU A 21 -12.05 -2.62 -0.44
C LEU A 21 -12.58 -4.06 -0.41
N GLU A 22 -11.72 -5.01 -0.04
CA GLU A 22 -12.12 -6.36 0.36
C GLU A 22 -13.00 -6.28 1.63
N ASP A 23 -14.00 -7.15 1.77
CA ASP A 23 -14.93 -7.09 2.92
C ASP A 23 -14.28 -7.45 4.26
N LYS A 24 -13.09 -8.06 4.21
CA LYS A 24 -12.38 -8.59 5.38
C LYS A 24 -11.46 -7.52 5.98
N VAL A 25 -11.78 -7.06 7.20
CA VAL A 25 -10.85 -6.34 8.05
C VAL A 25 -9.80 -7.31 8.60
N GLN A 26 -8.53 -6.93 8.51
CA GLN A 26 -7.37 -7.75 8.87
C GLN A 26 -6.43 -6.96 9.77
N THR A 27 -5.73 -7.69 10.63
CA THR A 27 -4.55 -7.18 11.34
C THR A 27 -3.33 -7.78 10.68
N ILE A 28 -2.41 -6.96 10.21
CA ILE A 28 -1.17 -7.40 9.56
C ILE A 28 0.02 -6.70 10.21
N GLU A 29 1.14 -7.40 10.32
CA GLU A 29 2.41 -6.82 10.76
C GLU A 29 3.32 -6.68 9.56
N LEU A 30 3.88 -5.49 9.39
CA LEU A 30 4.74 -5.16 8.27
C LEU A 30 6.01 -4.52 8.77
N GLU A 31 7.09 -4.80 8.04
CA GLU A 31 8.38 -4.16 8.21
C GLU A 31 8.70 -3.32 6.98
N TYR A 32 9.27 -2.15 7.24
CA TYR A 32 9.64 -1.20 6.21
C TYR A 32 10.92 -1.62 5.49
N ILE A 33 10.91 -1.57 4.16
CA ILE A 33 12.06 -1.85 3.31
C ILE A 33 12.49 -0.55 2.60
N PRO A 34 13.72 -0.05 2.85
CA PRO A 34 14.22 1.18 2.24
C PRO A 34 14.71 0.94 0.81
N TRP A 35 13.79 0.67 -0.13
CA TRP A 35 14.12 0.58 -1.54
C TRP A 35 14.67 1.91 -2.08
N ALA A 36 15.48 1.84 -3.13
CA ALA A 36 15.99 3.00 -3.86
C ALA A 36 15.05 3.45 -5.01
N CYS A 37 13.74 3.15 -4.90
CA CYS A 37 12.70 3.48 -5.88
C CYS A 37 11.40 3.85 -5.17
N ASP A 38 10.47 4.48 -5.90
CA ASP A 38 9.11 4.78 -5.41
C ASP A 38 8.19 3.54 -5.48
N CYS A 39 8.67 2.40 -5.00
CA CYS A 39 7.98 1.11 -5.07
C CYS A 39 7.22 0.81 -3.77
N ALA A 40 6.41 -0.26 -3.79
CA ALA A 40 5.85 -0.83 -2.58
C ALA A 40 6.97 -1.23 -1.61
N ASN A 41 6.92 -0.75 -0.37
CA ASN A 41 8.05 -0.73 0.57
C ASN A 41 7.73 -1.37 1.92
N TRP A 42 6.64 -2.14 2.00
CA TRP A 42 6.28 -2.90 3.20
C TRP A 42 6.12 -4.37 2.87
N ALA A 43 6.69 -5.25 3.68
CA ALA A 43 6.48 -6.69 3.56
C ALA A 43 6.26 -7.31 4.94
N SER A 44 5.73 -8.53 4.98
CA SER A 44 5.68 -9.28 6.23
C SER A 44 7.11 -9.61 6.69
N PRO A 45 7.38 -9.67 8.01
CA PRO A 45 8.68 -10.14 8.50
C PRO A 45 9.05 -11.52 7.95
N GLU A 46 8.06 -12.40 7.77
CA GLU A 46 8.22 -13.75 7.23
C GLU A 46 8.70 -13.75 5.77
N ASP A 47 8.17 -12.83 4.94
CA ASP A 47 8.61 -12.68 3.55
C ASP A 47 10.00 -12.06 3.48
N ILE A 48 10.33 -11.11 4.35
CA ILE A 48 11.68 -10.54 4.44
C ILE A 48 12.68 -11.62 4.82
N ASP A 49 12.41 -12.41 5.86
CA ASP A 49 13.31 -13.48 6.31
C ASP A 49 13.55 -14.51 5.20
N ARG A 50 12.52 -14.81 4.40
CA ARG A 50 12.58 -15.82 3.33
C ARG A 50 13.23 -15.31 2.04
N TYR A 51 13.02 -14.04 1.69
CA TYR A 51 13.37 -13.47 0.39
C TYR A 51 14.33 -12.27 0.51
N ASN A 52 15.11 -12.16 1.58
CA ASN A 52 16.02 -11.03 1.81
C ASN A 52 17.11 -10.86 0.74
N ASP A 53 17.45 -11.91 -0.01
CA ASP A 53 18.38 -11.83 -1.14
C ASP A 53 17.75 -11.13 -2.35
N ASN A 54 16.43 -10.91 -2.31
CA ASN A 54 15.59 -10.35 -3.36
C ASN A 54 15.91 -10.94 -4.74
N LYS A 55 16.24 -12.24 -4.79
CA LYS A 55 16.54 -12.90 -6.05
C LYS A 55 15.33 -12.84 -6.97
N ASP A 56 15.55 -12.45 -8.22
CA ASP A 56 14.52 -12.28 -9.25
C ASP A 56 13.36 -11.36 -8.82
N ASP A 57 13.66 -10.32 -8.03
CA ASP A 57 12.70 -9.35 -7.49
C ASP A 57 11.59 -9.97 -6.63
N SER A 58 11.87 -11.11 -6.00
CA SER A 58 10.90 -11.87 -5.20
C SER A 58 10.31 -11.06 -4.04
N LEU A 59 11.15 -10.41 -3.23
CA LEU A 59 10.69 -9.60 -2.10
C LEU A 59 10.02 -8.31 -2.57
N ALA A 60 10.55 -7.67 -3.62
CA ALA A 60 9.93 -6.50 -4.23
C ALA A 60 8.50 -6.81 -4.76
N THR A 61 8.29 -8.00 -5.33
CA THR A 61 6.98 -8.45 -5.85
C THR A 61 5.98 -8.74 -4.73
N LEU A 62 6.46 -9.17 -3.56
CA LEU A 62 5.64 -9.43 -2.36
C LEU A 62 5.37 -8.17 -1.55
N SER A 63 6.15 -7.12 -1.76
CA SER A 63 5.98 -5.85 -1.07
C SER A 63 4.64 -5.21 -1.44
N ILE A 64 4.05 -4.51 -0.46
CA ILE A 64 2.76 -3.86 -0.56
C ILE A 64 2.88 -2.37 -0.24
N PHE A 65 1.93 -1.59 -0.74
CA PHE A 65 1.74 -0.22 -0.30
C PHE A 65 0.83 -0.20 0.93
N VAL A 66 1.00 0.83 1.76
CA VAL A 66 0.07 1.15 2.85
C VAL A 66 -0.42 2.58 2.68
N GLU A 67 -1.68 2.84 3.04
CA GLU A 67 -2.22 4.20 3.09
C GLU A 67 -3.21 4.38 4.25
N PRO A 68 -3.28 5.58 4.85
CA PRO A 68 -4.26 5.85 5.89
C PRO A 68 -5.67 5.96 5.32
N ALA A 69 -6.65 5.53 6.11
CA ALA A 69 -8.05 5.75 5.79
C ALA A 69 -8.47 7.23 5.87
N ASP A 70 -7.78 8.00 6.70
CA ASP A 70 -8.00 9.42 6.96
C ASP A 70 -6.64 10.13 7.15
N PRO A 71 -6.43 11.35 6.62
CA PRO A 71 -5.16 12.06 6.78
C PRO A 71 -4.68 12.24 8.23
N SER A 72 -5.58 12.27 9.22
CA SER A 72 -5.21 12.33 10.65
C SER A 72 -4.54 11.05 11.18
N LEU A 73 -4.59 9.96 10.42
CA LEU A 73 -3.93 8.69 10.72
C LEU A 73 -2.56 8.57 10.04
N ALA A 74 -2.03 9.63 9.42
CA ALA A 74 -0.71 9.59 8.81
C ALA A 74 0.36 9.07 9.80
N LEU A 75 1.29 8.26 9.27
CA LEU A 75 2.42 7.77 10.07
C LEU A 75 3.29 8.97 10.50
N PRO A 76 3.88 8.93 11.71
CA PRO A 76 4.81 9.97 12.15
C PRO A 76 6.03 10.08 11.23
N ASP A 77 6.64 11.27 11.14
CA ASP A 77 7.86 11.52 10.35
C ASP A 77 9.07 10.67 10.78
N THR A 78 9.00 10.05 11.96
CA THR A 78 9.99 9.09 12.47
C THR A 78 9.80 7.68 11.91
N ILE A 79 8.87 7.48 10.97
CA ILE A 79 8.62 6.21 10.29
C ILE A 79 9.04 6.30 8.82
N GLY A 80 9.58 5.21 8.29
CA GLY A 80 10.18 5.11 6.95
C GLY A 80 11.67 4.75 6.99
N TYR A 81 12.13 4.09 8.06
CA TYR A 81 13.50 3.67 8.28
C TYR A 81 13.62 2.15 8.38
N ILE A 82 14.80 1.62 8.05
CA ILE A 82 15.10 0.19 8.23
C ILE A 82 14.82 -0.25 9.67
N ASN A 83 14.22 -1.43 9.84
CA ASN A 83 13.72 -1.98 11.11
C ASN A 83 12.45 -1.33 11.68
N ASP A 84 11.81 -0.37 11.01
CA ASP A 84 10.46 0.03 11.43
C ASP A 84 9.50 -1.14 11.27
N ARG A 85 8.85 -1.53 12.37
CA ARG A 85 7.83 -2.59 12.39
C ARG A 85 6.53 -2.02 12.91
N ILE A 86 5.46 -2.22 12.15
CA ILE A 86 4.15 -1.64 12.45
C ILE A 86 3.09 -2.71 12.28
N ARG A 87 2.19 -2.77 13.26
CA ARG A 87 0.95 -3.52 13.18
C ARG A 87 -0.13 -2.60 12.63
N PHE A 88 -0.72 -2.97 11.51
CA PHE A 88 -1.82 -2.24 10.88
C PHE A 88 -3.13 -3.01 11.02
N ILE A 89 -4.23 -2.28 11.22
CA ILE A 89 -5.60 -2.81 11.16
C ILE A 89 -6.32 -2.11 10.02
N GLY A 90 -6.88 -2.87 9.09
CA GLY A 90 -7.42 -2.31 7.86
C GLY A 90 -7.90 -3.34 6.86
N GLN A 91 -8.02 -2.93 5.60
CA GLN A 91 -8.50 -3.75 4.50
C GLN A 91 -7.60 -3.53 3.28
N PHE A 92 -7.44 -4.57 2.46
CA PHE A 92 -6.85 -4.37 1.14
C PHE A 92 -7.88 -3.84 0.16
N TYR A 93 -7.41 -3.12 -0.85
CA TYR A 93 -8.18 -2.94 -2.08
C TYR A 93 -8.28 -4.26 -2.85
N LYS A 94 -9.42 -4.47 -3.52
CA LYS A 94 -9.68 -5.66 -4.34
C LYS A 94 -8.71 -5.76 -5.53
N ALA A 95 -8.34 -4.62 -6.11
CA ALA A 95 -7.41 -4.55 -7.23
C ALA A 95 -6.02 -4.10 -6.76
N LYS A 96 -4.98 -4.56 -7.47
CA LYS A 96 -3.64 -3.97 -7.35
C LYS A 96 -3.66 -2.54 -7.91
N GLY A 97 -2.84 -1.67 -7.35
CA GLY A 97 -2.79 -0.27 -7.73
C GLY A 97 -1.69 0.49 -7.01
N PHE A 98 -1.94 1.78 -6.82
CA PHE A 98 -1.09 2.70 -6.06
C PHE A 98 -1.91 3.37 -4.97
N PRO A 99 -1.28 3.89 -3.91
CA PRO A 99 -1.95 4.76 -2.94
C PRO A 99 -2.62 5.96 -3.60
N LYS A 100 -3.64 6.49 -2.95
CA LYS A 100 -4.34 7.71 -3.39
C LYS A 100 -3.38 8.88 -3.39
N GLY A 101 -3.34 9.60 -4.52
CA GLY A 101 -2.44 10.74 -4.71
C GLY A 101 -0.98 10.36 -4.94
N PHE A 102 -0.66 9.08 -5.11
CA PHE A 102 0.68 8.62 -5.46
C PHE A 102 1.15 9.27 -6.77
N LYS A 103 2.33 9.89 -6.71
CA LYS A 103 3.00 10.52 -7.85
C LYS A 103 4.44 10.08 -7.82
N SER A 104 4.91 9.51 -8.91
CA SER A 104 6.32 9.16 -9.11
C SER A 104 6.74 9.58 -10.51
N SER A 105 8.01 9.98 -10.65
CA SER A 105 8.66 10.13 -11.95
C SER A 105 9.10 8.79 -12.55
N GLU A 106 9.07 7.72 -11.77
CA GLU A 106 9.45 6.38 -12.17
C GLU A 106 8.23 5.61 -12.69
N LYS A 107 8.47 4.66 -13.59
CA LYS A 107 7.44 3.73 -14.06
C LYS A 107 7.25 2.64 -12.99
N GLY A 108 6.55 2.97 -11.91
CA GLY A 108 6.30 2.06 -10.80
C GLY A 108 5.43 0.85 -11.18
N THR A 109 5.56 -0.23 -10.41
CA THR A 109 4.74 -1.44 -10.54
C THR A 109 3.56 -1.38 -9.57
N GLN A 110 2.36 -1.74 -10.05
CA GLN A 110 1.19 -1.84 -9.18
C GLN A 110 1.34 -3.00 -8.19
N ALA A 111 1.02 -2.74 -6.93
CA ALA A 111 1.09 -3.72 -5.86
C ALA A 111 -0.25 -3.82 -5.11
N ARG A 112 -0.33 -4.73 -4.13
CA ARG A 112 -1.45 -4.70 -3.17
C ARG A 112 -1.35 -3.41 -2.36
N VAL A 113 -2.49 -2.78 -2.09
CA VAL A 113 -2.56 -1.56 -1.28
C VAL A 113 -3.40 -1.88 -0.05
N PHE A 114 -2.83 -1.70 1.14
CA PHE A 114 -3.51 -1.89 2.42
C PHE A 114 -3.93 -0.53 2.98
N ARG A 115 -5.24 -0.30 3.05
CA ARG A 115 -5.81 0.90 3.65
C ARG A 115 -6.07 0.66 5.13
N TYR A 116 -5.31 1.30 6.00
CA TYR A 116 -5.40 1.11 7.45
C TYR A 116 -6.30 2.15 8.13
N THR A 117 -7.03 1.73 9.14
CA THR A 117 -7.86 2.59 10.02
C THR A 117 -7.24 2.74 11.40
N LYS A 118 -6.29 1.88 11.77
CA LYS A 118 -5.47 1.97 12.98
C LYS A 118 -4.08 1.40 12.71
N PHE A 119 -3.11 1.86 13.49
CA PHE A 119 -1.77 1.28 13.52
C PHE A 119 -1.17 1.34 14.93
N GLU A 120 -0.19 0.49 15.17
CA GLU A 120 0.63 0.45 16.37
C GLU A 120 2.09 0.28 15.94
N VAL A 121 2.96 1.20 16.35
CA VAL A 121 4.40 1.10 16.10
C VAL A 121 4.97 0.10 17.10
N LEU A 122 5.42 -1.06 16.60
CA LEU A 122 6.00 -2.12 17.41
C LEU A 122 7.49 -1.88 17.68
N ASN A 123 8.18 -1.34 16.67
CA ASN A 123 9.57 -0.95 16.75
C ASN A 123 9.83 0.22 15.79
N SER A 124 10.73 1.12 16.17
CA SER A 124 11.22 2.17 15.27
C SER A 124 12.73 2.07 15.06
N GLY A 125 13.13 2.12 13.78
CA GLY A 125 14.49 2.23 13.31
C GLY A 125 15.05 3.65 13.35
N TYR A 126 14.22 4.66 13.66
CA TYR A 126 14.65 6.04 13.74
C TYR A 126 15.72 6.23 14.84
N ARG A 127 16.78 6.94 14.49
CA ARG A 127 17.83 7.36 15.42
C ARG A 127 17.99 8.86 15.29
N GLU A 128 17.77 9.59 16.38
CA GLU A 128 18.18 10.99 16.45
C GLU A 128 19.69 11.05 16.23
N ARG A 129 20.15 11.87 15.28
CA ARG A 129 21.59 12.13 15.15
C ARG A 129 22.04 12.83 16.42
N ALA A 130 22.94 12.21 17.17
CA ALA A 130 23.65 12.89 18.24
C ALA A 130 24.34 14.12 17.65
N ARG A 131 24.02 15.30 18.19
CA ARG A 131 24.67 16.55 17.82
C ARG A 131 26.10 16.60 18.34
#